data_AF-A0A2B4RSQ6-F1
#
_entry.id   AF-A0A2B4RSQ6-F1
#
_cell.length_a   1.000
_cell.length_b   1.000
_cell.length_c   1.000
_cell.angle_alpha   90.00
_cell.angle_beta   90.00
_cell.angle_gamma   90.00
#
_symmetry.space_group_name_H-M   'P 1'
#
loop_
_entity.id
_entity.type
_entity.pdbx_description
1 polymer ?
#
loop_
_entity_poly.entity_id
_entity_poly.type
_entity_poly.pdbx_seq_one_letter_code
_entity_poly.pdbx_strand_id
1 'polypeptide(L)'
;MDLFGDISMNVRRQMKLDTLVETYIVPEVLSKYYPGGYFGFDKEGTPVFIDPIGQIDFKGLLSSAKKDEIIRFKAYLAEYAMFLCRNQSSRLDKRVDQVVMVMDMEGLGLKHLWKPANTQTTFYLFAGVMLFNKITGFYEDNYPEVMKNILVINAPRIFPIAYALVKPFLNEVTRNKVKILGVDWKTELLEYINEDNLPEYYGGTCRDPDGDPLWRSKICYGGDVPESYYHKDNNKTEIWTNEQYEVGCVKRGTALKLNFEVEVPGSVLSWQYKSVDHDIGFGVFYSEKGSKHSKDLEEKIPTERRNCHMIPEEGSILCEKPGIYILRFDNSYSWTRNKKILYNVEILYPFKDSDDHLDVS
;
A
#
# COMPACT_ATOMS: atom_id res chain seq x y z
N MET A 1 -30.62 -2.07 11.85
CA MET A 1 -29.56 -3.01 11.43
C MET A 1 -28.53 -2.15 10.73
N ASP A 2 -27.39 -1.94 11.38
CA ASP A 2 -26.37 -1.01 10.90
C ASP A 2 -25.69 -1.56 9.65
N LEU A 3 -25.66 -0.73 8.61
CA LEU A 3 -25.08 -1.04 7.30
C LEU A 3 -23.63 -1.56 7.41
N PHE A 4 -22.87 -1.07 8.41
CA PHE A 4 -21.51 -1.51 8.71
C PHE A 4 -21.44 -2.95 9.24
N GLY A 5 -22.40 -3.35 10.09
CA GLY A 5 -22.48 -4.73 10.60
C GLY A 5 -22.78 -5.73 9.48
N ASP A 6 -23.61 -5.35 8.51
CA ASP A 6 -23.95 -6.21 7.37
C ASP A 6 -22.76 -6.40 6.41
N ILE A 7 -21.91 -5.38 6.21
CA ILE A 7 -20.70 -5.48 5.37
C ILE A 7 -19.67 -6.41 6.02
N SER A 8 -19.34 -6.19 7.29
CA SER A 8 -18.38 -7.04 8.02
C SER A 8 -18.83 -8.50 8.08
N MET A 9 -20.12 -8.75 8.37
CA MET A 9 -20.67 -10.12 8.40
C MET A 9 -20.62 -10.81 7.03
N ASN A 10 -20.79 -10.08 5.94
CA ASN A 10 -20.61 -10.62 4.59
C ASN A 10 -19.15 -10.99 4.31
N VAL A 11 -18.19 -10.14 4.68
CA VAL A 11 -16.75 -10.42 4.55
C VAL A 11 -16.38 -11.66 5.39
N ARG A 12 -16.83 -11.74 6.65
CA ARG A 12 -16.60 -12.91 7.52
C ARG A 12 -17.03 -14.22 6.85
N ARG A 13 -18.23 -14.24 6.24
CA ARG A 13 -18.75 -15.41 5.51
C ARG A 13 -17.94 -15.72 4.24
N GLN A 14 -17.69 -14.72 3.40
CA GLN A 14 -16.98 -14.90 2.12
C GLN A 14 -15.54 -15.39 2.33
N MET A 15 -14.82 -14.79 3.29
CA MET A 15 -13.44 -15.15 3.56
C MET A 15 -13.30 -16.35 4.51
N LYS A 16 -14.39 -16.79 5.15
CA LYS A 16 -14.46 -17.84 6.18
C LYS A 16 -13.60 -17.51 7.40
N LEU A 17 -13.72 -16.27 7.88
CA LEU A 17 -12.85 -15.73 8.95
C LEU A 17 -12.93 -16.54 10.25
N ASP A 18 -14.12 -17.05 10.61
CA ASP A 18 -14.34 -17.79 11.85
C ASP A 18 -13.49 -19.08 11.98
N THR A 19 -13.13 -19.69 10.85
CA THR A 19 -12.31 -20.91 10.79
C THR A 19 -10.90 -20.66 10.27
N LEU A 20 -10.55 -19.41 9.99
CA LEU A 20 -9.35 -19.07 9.22
C LEU A 20 -8.06 -19.43 9.97
N VAL A 21 -8.03 -19.21 11.29
CA VAL A 21 -6.86 -19.54 12.13
C VAL A 21 -6.52 -21.03 12.08
N GLU A 22 -7.53 -21.89 11.98
CA GLU A 22 -7.35 -23.36 12.01
C GLU A 22 -7.08 -23.94 10.62
N THR A 23 -7.62 -23.31 9.58
CA THR A 23 -7.68 -23.89 8.23
C THR A 23 -6.71 -23.25 7.24
N TYR A 24 -6.19 -22.05 7.52
CA TYR A 24 -5.37 -21.32 6.59
C TYR A 24 -3.92 -21.81 6.59
N ILE A 25 -3.46 -22.25 5.42
CA ILE A 25 -2.06 -22.56 5.18
C ILE A 25 -1.43 -21.29 4.59
N VAL A 26 -0.56 -20.64 5.36
CA VAL A 26 0.15 -19.45 4.92
C VAL A 26 1.06 -19.81 3.73
N PRO A 27 0.93 -19.12 2.57
CA PRO A 27 1.84 -19.33 1.45
C PRO A 27 3.30 -19.14 1.85
N GLU A 28 4.17 -20.02 1.37
CA GLU A 28 5.59 -20.04 1.76
C GLU A 28 6.27 -18.68 1.55
N VAL A 29 6.00 -18.02 0.43
CA VAL A 29 6.56 -16.70 0.11
C VAL A 29 6.14 -15.63 1.13
N LEU A 30 4.89 -15.66 1.59
CA LEU A 30 4.40 -14.73 2.60
C LEU A 30 5.00 -15.06 3.97
N SER A 31 5.08 -16.34 4.31
CA SER A 31 5.68 -16.79 5.58
C SER A 31 7.16 -16.43 5.71
N LYS A 32 7.91 -16.43 4.59
CA LYS A 32 9.36 -16.20 4.60
C LYS A 32 9.75 -14.74 4.36
N TYR A 33 8.93 -13.97 3.63
CA TYR A 33 9.32 -12.65 3.15
C TYR A 33 8.32 -11.53 3.45
N TYR A 34 7.10 -11.83 3.92
CA TYR A 34 6.21 -10.78 4.41
C TYR A 34 6.57 -10.49 5.88
N PRO A 35 7.08 -9.29 6.24
CA PRO A 35 7.56 -9.03 7.59
C PRO A 35 6.49 -9.14 8.67
N GLY A 36 6.94 -9.56 9.83
CA GLY A 36 6.26 -9.44 11.10
C GLY A 36 5.89 -10.76 11.77
N GLY A 37 5.45 -10.67 13.01
CA GLY A 37 5.02 -11.81 13.82
C GLY A 37 4.56 -11.40 15.21
N TYR A 38 3.63 -12.18 15.78
CA TYR A 38 3.24 -12.02 17.18
C TYR A 38 4.28 -12.66 18.08
N PHE A 39 4.84 -11.90 19.03
CA PHE A 39 5.94 -12.38 19.87
C PHE A 39 5.53 -12.59 21.33
N GLY A 40 5.14 -11.51 22.02
CA GLY A 40 4.79 -11.52 23.43
C GLY A 40 3.55 -10.67 23.72
N PHE A 41 3.46 -10.16 24.95
CA PHE A 41 2.36 -9.30 25.39
C PHE A 41 2.90 -8.03 26.05
N ASP A 42 2.14 -6.94 25.96
CA ASP A 42 2.41 -5.73 26.72
C ASP A 42 2.14 -5.94 28.22
N LYS A 43 2.44 -4.93 29.03
CA LYS A 43 2.26 -5.00 30.50
C LYS A 43 0.82 -5.25 30.95
N GLU A 44 -0.17 -5.04 30.08
CA GLU A 44 -1.58 -5.30 30.36
C GLU A 44 -2.09 -6.62 29.77
N GLY A 45 -1.22 -7.39 29.13
CA GLY A 45 -1.57 -8.65 28.47
C GLY A 45 -2.06 -8.51 27.04
N THR A 46 -1.93 -7.33 26.42
CA THR A 46 -2.29 -7.07 25.02
C THR A 46 -1.26 -7.74 24.10
N PRO A 47 -1.66 -8.56 23.10
CA PRO A 47 -0.73 -9.15 22.14
C PRO A 47 0.14 -8.09 21.44
N VAL A 48 1.43 -8.38 21.31
CA VAL A 48 2.41 -7.54 20.62
C VAL A 48 2.75 -8.14 19.26
N PHE A 49 2.49 -7.39 18.20
CA PHE A 49 2.94 -7.67 16.84
C PHE A 49 4.20 -6.85 16.54
N ILE A 50 5.31 -7.51 16.22
CA ILE A 50 6.54 -6.85 15.77
C ILE A 50 6.49 -6.84 14.24
N ASP A 51 6.67 -5.67 13.62
CA ASP A 51 6.58 -5.45 12.17
C ASP A 51 7.85 -4.75 11.64
N PRO A 52 8.86 -5.52 11.17
CA PRO A 52 10.06 -5.01 10.51
C PRO A 52 9.80 -4.48 9.08
N ILE A 53 8.82 -3.59 8.94
CA ILE A 53 8.31 -3.12 7.66
C ILE A 53 9.38 -2.40 6.81
N GLY A 54 10.41 -1.83 7.43
CA GLY A 54 11.52 -1.21 6.71
C GLY A 54 12.32 -2.19 5.82
N GLN A 55 12.17 -3.50 6.03
CA GLN A 55 12.84 -4.57 5.27
C GLN A 55 11.95 -5.21 4.19
N ILE A 56 10.74 -4.70 3.97
CA ILE A 56 9.80 -5.30 3.01
C ILE A 56 10.26 -5.15 1.56
N ASP A 57 10.22 -6.24 0.79
CA ASP A 57 10.37 -6.22 -0.66
C ASP A 57 8.99 -6.22 -1.34
N PHE A 58 8.40 -5.03 -1.47
CA PHE A 58 7.11 -4.86 -2.15
C PHE A 58 7.13 -5.40 -3.59
N LYS A 59 8.23 -5.20 -4.31
CA LYS A 59 8.36 -5.65 -5.70
C LYS A 59 8.30 -7.16 -5.77
N GLY A 60 9.13 -7.83 -4.98
CA GLY A 60 9.19 -9.27 -4.94
C GLY A 60 7.89 -9.91 -4.48
N LEU A 61 7.26 -9.35 -3.43
CA LEU A 61 5.96 -9.83 -2.93
C LEU A 61 4.85 -9.68 -3.98
N LEU A 62 4.72 -8.50 -4.60
CA LEU A 62 3.73 -8.26 -5.66
C LEU A 62 4.00 -9.08 -6.93
N SER A 63 5.23 -9.54 -7.13
CA SER A 63 5.61 -10.41 -8.25
C SER A 63 5.42 -11.90 -7.93
N SER A 64 5.14 -12.27 -6.68
CA SER A 64 5.10 -13.66 -6.22
C SER A 64 3.78 -14.09 -5.58
N ALA A 65 2.95 -13.14 -5.17
CA ALA A 65 1.67 -13.38 -4.51
C ALA A 65 0.61 -12.42 -5.06
N LYS A 66 -0.62 -12.92 -5.20
CA LYS A 66 -1.75 -12.09 -5.61
C LYS A 66 -2.18 -11.19 -4.46
N LYS A 67 -2.76 -10.03 -4.80
CA LYS A 67 -3.28 -9.07 -3.81
C LYS A 67 -4.27 -9.73 -2.84
N ASP A 68 -5.19 -10.55 -3.35
CA ASP A 68 -6.18 -11.25 -2.52
C ASP A 68 -5.54 -12.28 -1.56
N GLU A 69 -4.40 -12.88 -1.93
CA GLU A 69 -3.65 -13.77 -1.04
C GLU A 69 -3.01 -12.98 0.09
N ILE A 70 -2.47 -11.80 -0.20
CA ILE A 70 -1.91 -10.90 0.82
C ILE A 70 -3.02 -10.41 1.77
N ILE A 71 -4.17 -10.00 1.24
CA ILE A 71 -5.32 -9.58 2.06
C ILE A 71 -5.81 -10.74 2.93
N ARG A 72 -5.90 -11.96 2.38
CA ARG A 72 -6.27 -13.15 3.15
C ARG A 72 -5.25 -13.48 4.24
N PHE A 73 -3.96 -13.31 3.97
CA PHE A 73 -2.91 -13.44 4.99
C PHE A 73 -3.05 -12.39 6.09
N LYS A 74 -3.35 -11.14 5.74
CA LYS A 74 -3.62 -10.06 6.71
C LYS A 74 -4.87 -10.33 7.55
N ALA A 75 -5.91 -10.93 6.96
CA ALA A 75 -7.10 -11.38 7.68
C ALA A 75 -6.76 -12.51 8.66
N TYR A 76 -5.92 -13.47 8.25
CA TYR A 76 -5.43 -14.52 9.14
C TYR A 76 -4.68 -13.95 10.35
N LEU A 77 -3.78 -12.97 10.14
CA LEU A 77 -3.07 -12.32 11.24
C LEU A 77 -4.04 -11.62 12.21
N ALA A 78 -5.08 -10.94 11.71
CA ALA A 78 -6.08 -10.31 12.57
C ALA A 78 -6.92 -11.31 13.36
N GLU A 79 -7.41 -12.39 12.73
CA GLU A 79 -8.13 -13.45 13.46
C GLU A 79 -7.23 -14.16 14.48
N TYR A 80 -5.94 -14.34 14.16
CA TYR A 80 -4.97 -14.88 15.11
C TYR A 80 -4.74 -13.93 16.29
N ALA A 81 -4.71 -12.61 16.05
CA ALA A 81 -4.71 -11.61 17.11
C ALA A 81 -5.93 -11.76 18.03
N MET A 82 -7.13 -11.88 17.45
CA MET A 82 -8.37 -12.05 18.21
C MET A 82 -8.38 -13.36 19.00
N PHE A 83 -7.78 -14.43 18.46
CA PHE A 83 -7.56 -15.67 19.20
C PHE A 83 -6.63 -15.46 20.41
N LEU A 84 -5.50 -14.76 20.24
CA LEU A 84 -4.59 -14.44 21.34
C LEU A 84 -5.28 -13.57 22.41
N CYS A 85 -6.04 -12.58 21.99
CA CYS A 85 -6.86 -11.71 22.85
C CYS A 85 -7.86 -12.51 23.70
N ARG A 86 -8.59 -13.46 23.09
CA ARG A 86 -9.51 -14.35 23.82
C ARG A 86 -8.78 -15.18 24.88
N ASN A 87 -7.65 -15.79 24.53
CA ASN A 87 -6.86 -16.58 25.47
C ASN A 87 -6.32 -15.74 26.63
N GLN A 88 -5.83 -14.53 26.33
CA GLN A 88 -5.39 -13.58 27.35
C GLN A 88 -6.52 -13.14 28.25
N SER A 89 -7.71 -12.91 27.68
CA SER A 89 -8.87 -12.51 28.46
C SER A 89 -9.25 -13.59 29.48
N SER A 90 -9.28 -14.85 29.05
CA SER A 90 -9.53 -15.98 29.95
C SER A 90 -8.43 -16.16 30.99
N ARG A 91 -7.16 -15.97 30.61
CA ARG A 91 -6.02 -16.15 31.53
C ARG A 91 -5.94 -15.07 32.61
N LEU A 92 -6.30 -13.84 32.28
CA LEU A 92 -6.17 -12.67 33.14
C LEU A 92 -7.47 -12.25 33.83
N ASP A 93 -8.60 -12.90 33.48
CA ASP A 93 -9.95 -12.51 33.91
C ASP A 93 -10.24 -11.02 33.67
N LYS A 94 -9.79 -10.52 32.51
CA LYS A 94 -9.91 -9.12 32.07
C LYS A 94 -10.22 -9.10 30.59
N ARG A 95 -11.02 -8.15 30.11
CA ARG A 95 -11.21 -7.93 28.67
C ARG A 95 -9.91 -7.50 28.01
N VAL A 96 -9.41 -8.31 27.08
CA VAL A 96 -8.31 -8.03 26.16
C VAL A 96 -8.82 -8.25 24.74
N ASP A 97 -8.90 -7.20 23.96
CA ASP A 97 -9.44 -7.20 22.59
C ASP A 97 -8.67 -6.27 21.64
N GLN A 98 -7.50 -5.80 22.06
CA GLN A 98 -6.67 -4.89 21.29
C GLN A 98 -5.29 -5.49 20.95
N VAL A 99 -4.51 -4.79 20.13
CA VAL A 99 -3.16 -5.17 19.71
C VAL A 99 -2.19 -4.00 19.84
N VAL A 100 -0.98 -4.26 20.31
CA VAL A 100 0.15 -3.31 20.22
C VAL A 100 1.01 -3.70 19.02
N MET A 101 1.31 -2.74 18.16
CA MET A 101 2.22 -2.94 17.02
C MET A 101 3.54 -2.21 17.30
N VAL A 102 4.67 -2.92 17.21
CA VAL A 102 6.01 -2.33 17.18
C VAL A 102 6.44 -2.29 15.72
N MET A 103 6.46 -1.10 15.14
CA MET A 103 6.76 -0.89 13.72
C MET A 103 8.22 -0.45 13.57
N ASP A 104 9.06 -1.34 13.09
CA ASP A 104 10.49 -1.11 12.91
C ASP A 104 10.78 -0.61 11.48
N MET A 105 11.17 0.65 11.42
CA MET A 105 11.40 1.38 10.17
C MET A 105 12.86 1.26 9.69
N GLU A 106 13.70 0.48 10.35
CA GLU A 106 15.06 0.22 9.91
C GLU A 106 15.07 -0.41 8.51
N GLY A 107 15.89 0.15 7.60
CA GLY A 107 15.93 -0.26 6.20
C GLY A 107 14.96 0.51 5.30
N LEU A 108 14.05 1.31 5.87
CA LEU A 108 13.22 2.22 5.09
C LEU A 108 14.12 3.29 4.44
N GLY A 109 14.34 3.16 3.13
CA GLY A 109 15.20 4.05 2.36
C GLY A 109 14.56 4.54 1.06
N LEU A 110 15.35 5.28 0.27
CA LEU A 110 14.92 5.83 -1.03
C LEU A 110 14.44 4.76 -2.03
N LYS A 111 14.85 3.50 -1.87
CA LYS A 111 14.30 2.35 -2.61
C LYS A 111 12.77 2.23 -2.48
N HIS A 112 12.21 2.75 -1.38
CA HIS A 112 10.78 2.82 -1.12
C HIS A 112 10.14 4.18 -1.42
N LEU A 113 10.90 5.26 -1.70
CA LEU A 113 10.35 6.63 -1.67
C LEU A 113 10.78 7.55 -2.82
N TRP A 114 11.84 7.27 -3.61
CA TRP A 114 12.20 8.18 -4.72
C TRP A 114 13.18 7.67 -5.82
N LYS A 115 12.84 7.94 -7.11
CA LYS A 115 13.62 8.71 -8.14
C LYS A 115 12.72 9.08 -9.36
N PRO A 116 13.09 10.08 -10.20
CA PRO A 116 12.18 10.76 -11.14
C PRO A 116 12.03 10.08 -12.52
N ALA A 117 10.81 10.16 -13.05
CA ALA A 117 10.42 10.19 -14.46
C ALA A 117 10.96 9.10 -15.42
N ASN A 118 11.03 7.84 -14.98
CA ASN A 118 10.87 6.62 -15.79
C ASN A 118 11.16 5.39 -14.91
N THR A 119 10.58 4.23 -15.27
CA THR A 119 10.92 2.87 -14.80
C THR A 119 10.06 2.30 -13.64
N GLN A 120 9.76 0.99 -13.77
CA GLN A 120 9.14 -0.01 -12.87
C GLN A 120 9.08 0.29 -11.35
N THR A 121 10.02 1.06 -10.80
CA THR A 121 10.09 1.41 -9.38
C THR A 121 8.95 2.32 -8.91
N THR A 122 8.47 3.26 -9.75
CA THR A 122 7.29 4.10 -9.42
C THR A 122 6.03 3.26 -9.30
N PHE A 123 5.88 2.23 -10.15
CA PHE A 123 4.77 1.29 -10.07
C PHE A 123 4.75 0.53 -8.75
N TYR A 124 5.87 -0.07 -8.32
CA TYR A 124 5.88 -0.86 -7.09
C TYR A 124 5.69 -0.01 -5.84
N LEU A 125 6.18 1.24 -5.83
CA LEU A 125 5.88 2.19 -4.77
C LEU A 125 4.37 2.47 -4.71
N PHE A 126 3.77 2.85 -5.84
CA PHE A 126 2.34 3.11 -5.91
C PHE A 126 1.50 1.88 -5.54
N ALA A 127 1.82 0.72 -6.10
CA ALA A 127 1.16 -0.55 -5.79
C ALA A 127 1.31 -0.93 -4.31
N GLY A 128 2.46 -0.63 -3.68
CA GLY A 128 2.67 -0.77 -2.25
C GLY A 128 1.76 0.15 -1.43
N VAL A 129 1.66 1.43 -1.79
CA VAL A 129 0.75 2.39 -1.14
C VAL A 129 -0.72 1.98 -1.32
N MET A 130 -1.10 1.50 -2.50
CA MET A 130 -2.46 1.02 -2.79
C MET A 130 -2.79 -0.26 -2.03
N LEU A 131 -1.82 -1.17 -1.92
CA LEU A 131 -1.95 -2.37 -1.09
C LEU A 131 -2.11 -1.99 0.38
N PHE A 132 -1.33 -1.01 0.87
CA PHE A 132 -1.48 -0.48 2.21
C PHE A 132 -2.88 0.07 2.45
N ASN A 133 -3.38 0.96 1.58
CA ASN A 133 -4.74 1.50 1.65
C ASN A 133 -5.80 0.39 1.68
N LYS A 134 -5.64 -0.64 0.84
CA LYS A 134 -6.58 -1.77 0.81
C LYS A 134 -6.57 -2.57 2.12
N ILE A 135 -5.40 -2.74 2.73
CA ILE A 135 -5.24 -3.42 4.02
C ILE A 135 -5.81 -2.57 5.17
N THR A 136 -5.55 -1.25 5.19
CA THR A 136 -6.09 -0.37 6.23
C THR A 136 -7.61 -0.30 6.17
N GLY A 137 -8.19 -0.11 4.98
CA GLY A 137 -9.65 -0.15 4.81
C GLY A 137 -10.25 -1.48 5.25
N PHE A 138 -9.61 -2.61 4.91
CA PHE A 138 -10.05 -3.93 5.40
C PHE A 138 -10.06 -4.00 6.94
N TYR A 139 -9.03 -3.48 7.61
CA TYR A 139 -8.99 -3.48 9.08
C TYR A 139 -10.00 -2.52 9.71
N GLU A 140 -10.20 -1.34 9.14
CA GLU A 140 -11.20 -0.38 9.64
C GLU A 140 -12.62 -0.94 9.54
N ASP A 141 -12.96 -1.58 8.41
CA ASP A 141 -14.29 -2.12 8.17
C ASP A 141 -14.61 -3.37 9.03
N ASN A 142 -13.59 -4.18 9.36
CA ASN A 142 -13.79 -5.51 9.95
C ASN A 142 -13.29 -5.65 11.38
N TYR A 143 -12.36 -4.80 11.82
CA TYR A 143 -11.71 -4.85 13.13
C TYR A 143 -11.61 -3.43 13.74
N PRO A 144 -12.74 -2.70 13.87
CA PRO A 144 -12.74 -1.36 14.41
C PRO A 144 -12.20 -1.36 15.85
N GLU A 145 -11.48 -0.30 16.21
CA GLU A 145 -10.93 -0.05 17.55
C GLU A 145 -9.94 -1.09 18.12
N VAL A 146 -9.53 -2.09 17.34
CA VAL A 146 -8.59 -3.14 17.77
C VAL A 146 -7.17 -2.64 17.99
N MET A 147 -6.70 -1.63 17.26
CA MET A 147 -5.34 -1.12 17.48
C MET A 147 -5.25 -0.40 18.84
N LYS A 148 -4.29 -0.74 19.71
CA LYS A 148 -4.04 -0.03 20.99
C LYS A 148 -3.01 1.08 20.81
N ASN A 149 -1.82 0.72 20.33
CA ASN A 149 -0.70 1.63 20.05
C ASN A 149 0.07 1.13 18.81
N ILE A 150 0.61 2.06 18.03
CA ILE A 150 1.60 1.80 16.98
C ILE A 150 2.89 2.49 17.43
N LEU A 151 3.84 1.71 17.95
CA LEU A 151 5.14 2.17 18.45
C LEU A 151 6.15 2.13 17.29
N VAL A 152 6.42 3.28 16.69
CA VAL A 152 7.35 3.41 15.57
C VAL A 152 8.76 3.59 16.10
N ILE A 153 9.67 2.69 15.74
CA ILE A 153 11.09 2.71 16.12
C ILE A 153 11.98 2.80 14.88
N ASN A 154 13.25 3.16 15.08
CA ASN A 154 14.22 3.33 14.01
C ASN A 154 13.73 4.23 12.87
N ALA A 155 12.88 5.23 13.16
CA ALA A 155 12.31 6.11 12.14
C ALA A 155 13.42 6.91 11.43
N PRO A 156 13.69 6.67 10.13
CA PRO A 156 14.74 7.37 9.42
C PRO A 156 14.30 8.80 9.07
N ARG A 157 15.24 9.64 8.63
CA ARG A 157 14.95 11.02 8.18
C ARG A 157 13.90 11.11 7.06
N ILE A 158 13.71 10.03 6.30
CA ILE A 158 12.73 9.95 5.20
C ILE A 158 11.32 9.56 5.71
N PHE A 159 11.17 9.16 6.97
CA PHE A 159 9.89 8.75 7.56
C PHE A 159 8.76 9.77 7.36
N PRO A 160 8.94 11.09 7.55
CA PRO A 160 7.85 12.05 7.35
C PRO A 160 7.28 12.02 5.94
N ILE A 161 8.11 11.73 4.93
CA ILE A 161 7.67 11.61 3.53
C ILE A 161 6.87 10.32 3.35
N ALA A 162 7.37 9.19 3.85
CA ALA A 162 6.65 7.91 3.82
C ALA A 162 5.28 8.02 4.52
N TYR A 163 5.27 8.62 5.71
CA TYR A 163 4.07 8.82 6.48
C TYR A 163 3.08 9.72 5.75
N ALA A 164 3.54 10.80 5.10
CA ALA A 164 2.68 11.67 4.29
C ALA A 164 1.98 10.93 3.14
N LEU A 165 2.62 9.90 2.55
CA LEU A 165 2.01 9.08 1.49
C LEU A 165 0.88 8.19 2.00
N VAL A 166 0.97 7.69 3.23
CA VAL A 166 -0.01 6.73 3.78
C VAL A 166 -1.02 7.37 4.73
N LYS A 167 -0.71 8.54 5.29
CA LYS A 167 -1.53 9.30 6.24
C LYS A 167 -2.98 9.55 5.75
N PRO A 168 -3.24 9.81 4.44
CA PRO A 168 -4.61 9.98 3.95
C PRO A 168 -5.49 8.72 4.09
N PHE A 169 -4.90 7.54 4.33
CA PHE A 169 -5.61 6.26 4.48
C PHE A 169 -5.71 5.81 5.95
N LEU A 170 -5.36 6.68 6.90
CA LEU A 170 -5.43 6.43 8.32
C LEU A 170 -6.47 7.34 8.96
N ASN A 171 -7.51 6.75 9.55
CA ASN A 171 -8.48 7.52 10.34
C ASN A 171 -7.85 8.21 11.56
N GLU A 172 -8.54 9.22 12.11
CA GLU A 172 -8.03 10.01 13.23
C GLU A 172 -7.67 9.18 14.47
N VAL A 173 -8.53 8.20 14.80
CA VAL A 173 -8.32 7.29 15.93
C VAL A 173 -6.99 6.54 15.79
N THR A 174 -6.67 6.05 14.59
CA THR A 174 -5.41 5.35 14.33
C THR A 174 -4.23 6.30 14.34
N ARG A 175 -4.36 7.50 13.76
CA ARG A 175 -3.31 8.54 13.79
C ARG A 175 -2.92 8.92 15.22
N ASN A 176 -3.89 9.03 16.13
CA ASN A 176 -3.67 9.35 17.54
C ASN A 176 -2.98 8.22 18.34
N LYS A 177 -2.97 6.99 17.80
CA LYS A 177 -2.30 5.83 18.39
C LYS A 177 -0.86 5.65 17.91
N VAL A 178 -0.42 6.40 16.90
CA VAL A 178 0.96 6.38 16.40
C VAL A 178 1.87 7.14 17.36
N LYS A 179 2.89 6.45 17.88
CA LYS A 179 3.90 7.00 18.79
C LYS A 179 5.28 6.76 18.18
N ILE A 180 5.94 7.83 17.77
CA ILE A 180 7.31 7.76 17.23
C ILE A 180 8.27 7.84 18.42
N LEU A 181 9.00 6.76 18.68
CA LEU A 181 9.94 6.67 19.78
C LEU A 181 11.27 7.34 19.41
N GLY A 182 12.00 7.77 20.44
CA GLY A 182 13.25 8.51 20.30
C GLY A 182 14.47 7.64 19.95
N VAL A 183 15.65 8.20 20.18
CA VAL A 183 16.93 7.50 19.93
C VAL A 183 17.13 6.34 20.92
N ASP A 184 16.58 6.46 22.13
CA ASP A 184 16.62 5.43 23.17
C ASP A 184 15.37 4.54 23.14
N TRP A 185 14.87 4.26 21.94
CA TRP A 185 13.62 3.52 21.72
C TRP A 185 13.60 2.15 22.41
N LYS A 186 14.75 1.52 22.65
CA LYS A 186 14.82 0.25 23.40
C LYS A 186 14.31 0.43 24.83
N THR A 187 14.80 1.45 25.52
CA THR A 187 14.36 1.80 26.88
C THR A 187 12.90 2.25 26.86
N GLU A 188 12.50 3.07 25.89
CA GLU A 188 11.11 3.52 25.75
C GLU A 188 10.14 2.36 25.48
N LEU A 189 10.52 1.34 24.69
CA LEU A 189 9.70 0.14 24.49
C LEU A 189 9.44 -0.61 25.79
N LEU A 190 10.42 -0.64 26.70
CA LEU A 190 10.28 -1.28 28.01
C LEU A 190 9.31 -0.55 28.94
N GLU A 191 8.88 0.67 28.61
CA GLU A 191 7.76 1.32 29.30
C GLU A 191 6.43 0.61 29.00
N TYR A 192 6.30 0.03 27.80
CA TYR A 192 5.09 -0.64 27.31
C TYR A 192 5.12 -2.16 27.50
N ILE A 193 6.27 -2.79 27.29
CA ILE A 193 6.42 -4.25 27.20
C ILE A 193 7.47 -4.70 28.22
N ASN A 194 7.21 -5.79 28.96
CA ASN A 194 8.22 -6.33 29.87
C ASN A 194 9.38 -6.96 29.10
N GLU A 195 10.58 -6.91 29.67
CA GLU A 195 11.81 -7.41 29.03
C GLU A 195 11.75 -8.91 28.69
N ASP A 196 11.00 -9.70 29.44
CA ASP A 196 10.76 -11.15 29.23
C ASP A 196 9.70 -11.45 28.16
N ASN A 197 9.10 -10.41 27.57
CA ASN A 197 8.10 -10.49 26.51
C ASN A 197 8.58 -9.83 25.21
N LEU A 198 9.88 -9.55 25.10
CA LEU A 198 10.47 -8.84 23.96
C LEU A 198 11.81 -9.49 23.55
N PRO A 199 12.12 -9.62 22.24
CA PRO A 199 13.42 -10.12 21.81
C PRO A 199 14.56 -9.21 22.29
N GLU A 200 15.73 -9.80 22.52
CA GLU A 200 16.91 -9.07 23.00
C GLU A 200 17.30 -7.92 22.06
N TYR A 201 17.15 -8.11 20.75
CA TYR A 201 17.40 -7.04 19.78
C TYR A 201 16.59 -5.77 20.07
N TYR A 202 15.34 -5.94 20.47
CA TYR A 202 14.40 -4.85 20.76
C TYR A 202 14.53 -4.31 22.20
N GLY A 203 15.53 -4.77 22.97
CA GLY A 203 15.79 -4.32 24.33
C GLY A 203 15.28 -5.26 25.43
N GLY A 204 14.69 -6.40 25.07
CA GLY A 204 14.27 -7.41 26.03
C GLY A 204 15.37 -8.42 26.38
N THR A 205 14.97 -9.61 26.80
CA THR A 205 15.85 -10.71 27.24
C THR A 205 15.63 -11.99 26.44
N CYS A 206 14.62 -12.02 25.57
CA CYS A 206 14.26 -13.24 24.86
C CYS A 206 15.21 -13.53 23.69
N ARG A 207 15.64 -14.79 23.60
CA ARG A 207 16.43 -15.33 22.48
C ARG A 207 15.80 -16.63 21.99
N ASP A 208 15.86 -16.82 20.67
CA ASP A 208 15.45 -18.08 20.03
C ASP A 208 16.16 -19.28 20.67
N PRO A 209 15.61 -20.52 20.65
CA PRO A 209 16.32 -21.72 21.09
C PRO A 209 17.77 -21.90 20.59
N ASP A 210 18.13 -21.35 19.42
CA ASP A 210 19.50 -21.38 18.89
C ASP A 210 20.39 -20.19 19.33
N GLY A 211 19.83 -19.27 20.12
CA GLY A 211 20.48 -18.08 20.66
C GLY A 211 20.28 -16.79 19.85
N ASP A 212 19.53 -16.80 18.74
CA ASP A 212 19.30 -15.60 17.91
C ASP A 212 18.57 -14.49 18.71
N PRO A 213 19.19 -13.31 18.90
CA PRO A 213 18.59 -12.19 19.64
C PRO A 213 17.38 -11.54 18.93
N LEU A 214 17.14 -11.87 17.66
CA LEU A 214 16.02 -11.38 16.87
C LEU A 214 14.82 -12.35 16.87
N TRP A 215 15.00 -13.58 17.34
CA TRP A 215 13.97 -14.63 17.36
C TRP A 215 13.30 -14.86 15.98
N ARG A 216 14.13 -15.14 14.97
CA ARG A 216 13.68 -15.33 13.58
C ARG A 216 12.80 -16.56 13.37
N SER A 217 12.74 -17.51 14.30
CA SER A 217 11.81 -18.64 14.22
C SER A 217 10.34 -18.23 14.38
N LYS A 218 10.07 -17.05 14.94
CA LYS A 218 8.71 -16.54 15.20
C LYS A 218 8.40 -15.22 14.48
N ILE A 219 9.43 -14.41 14.19
CA ILE A 219 9.28 -13.10 13.55
C ILE A 219 9.94 -13.15 12.17
N CYS A 220 9.15 -12.87 11.13
CA CYS A 220 9.68 -12.69 9.79
C CYS A 220 10.29 -11.29 9.67
N TYR A 221 11.55 -11.18 9.23
CA TYR A 221 12.23 -9.89 9.01
C TYR A 221 12.25 -9.47 7.54
N GLY A 222 11.46 -10.12 6.68
CA GLY A 222 11.40 -9.83 5.25
C GLY A 222 12.69 -10.17 4.52
N GLY A 223 13.16 -9.21 3.71
CA GLY A 223 14.27 -9.40 2.78
C GLY A 223 13.81 -9.59 1.33
N ASP A 224 14.77 -9.61 0.42
CA ASP A 224 14.52 -9.70 -1.01
C ASP A 224 13.89 -11.06 -1.36
N VAL A 225 12.77 -11.05 -2.08
CA VAL A 225 12.10 -12.28 -2.50
C VAL A 225 12.88 -12.88 -3.68
N PRO A 226 13.32 -14.16 -3.61
CA PRO A 226 14.00 -14.80 -4.72
C PRO A 226 13.11 -14.87 -5.97
N GLU A 227 13.68 -14.59 -7.14
CA GLU A 227 12.96 -14.63 -8.42
C GLU A 227 12.33 -16.01 -8.72
N SER A 228 12.79 -17.08 -8.06
CA SER A 228 12.17 -18.41 -8.16
C SER A 228 10.74 -18.46 -7.63
N TYR A 229 10.35 -17.55 -6.74
CA TYR A 229 8.96 -17.41 -6.27
C TYR A 229 8.09 -16.61 -7.23
N TYR A 230 8.69 -15.88 -8.17
CA TYR A 230 7.94 -15.02 -9.07
C TYR A 230 7.09 -15.92 -9.96
N HIS A 231 5.82 -15.58 -10.12
CA HIS A 231 4.96 -16.33 -11.02
C HIS A 231 5.61 -16.35 -12.41
N LYS A 232 5.79 -17.53 -13.02
CA LYS A 232 6.45 -17.66 -14.33
C LYS A 232 5.74 -16.89 -15.44
N ASP A 233 4.49 -16.54 -15.23
CA ASP A 233 3.72 -15.65 -16.08
C ASP A 233 4.09 -14.17 -15.91
N ASN A 234 4.79 -13.74 -14.86
CA ASN A 234 5.19 -12.33 -14.68
C ASN A 234 6.33 -11.85 -15.60
N ASN A 235 7.00 -12.77 -16.32
CA ASN A 235 7.87 -12.40 -17.45
C ASN A 235 7.11 -12.25 -18.78
N LYS A 236 5.80 -12.47 -18.78
CA LYS A 236 4.87 -12.02 -19.82
C LYS A 236 3.83 -11.18 -19.11
N THR A 237 4.05 -9.86 -19.04
CA THR A 237 2.97 -8.84 -18.95
C THR A 237 1.63 -9.49 -18.65
N GLU A 238 1.24 -9.63 -17.38
CA GLU A 238 -0.08 -10.15 -17.03
C GLU A 238 -1.05 -9.45 -17.98
N ILE A 239 -1.62 -10.26 -18.87
CA ILE A 239 -2.55 -9.81 -19.88
C ILE A 239 -3.78 -9.48 -19.04
N TRP A 240 -3.85 -8.25 -18.52
CA TRP A 240 -5.12 -7.58 -18.28
C TRP A 240 -5.90 -7.84 -19.57
N THR A 241 -6.99 -8.60 -19.45
CA THR A 241 -7.74 -9.09 -20.61
C THR A 241 -8.11 -7.87 -21.46
N ASN A 242 -8.20 -8.02 -22.80
CA ASN A 242 -8.55 -6.90 -23.71
C ASN A 242 -9.87 -6.19 -23.33
N GLU A 243 -10.64 -6.74 -22.40
CA GLU A 243 -11.90 -6.22 -21.85
C GLU A 243 -11.71 -5.03 -20.89
N GLN A 244 -10.50 -4.79 -20.37
CA GLN A 244 -10.22 -3.73 -19.38
C GLN A 244 -9.53 -2.48 -19.94
N TYR A 245 -9.11 -2.50 -21.21
CA TYR A 245 -8.54 -1.33 -21.88
C TYR A 245 -9.56 -0.69 -22.81
N GLU A 246 -9.65 0.63 -22.75
CA GLU A 246 -10.24 1.41 -23.82
C GLU A 246 -9.32 1.41 -25.05
N VAL A 247 -9.93 1.47 -26.23
CA VAL A 247 -9.22 1.45 -27.51
C VAL A 247 -9.22 2.85 -28.11
N GLY A 248 -8.04 3.47 -28.19
CA GLY A 248 -7.84 4.74 -28.87
C GLY A 248 -7.26 4.56 -30.27
N CYS A 249 -7.62 5.46 -31.19
CA CYS A 249 -6.98 5.57 -32.50
C CYS A 249 -6.45 7.00 -32.72
N VAL A 250 -5.13 7.15 -32.81
CA VAL A 250 -4.46 8.42 -33.06
C VAL A 250 -4.11 8.51 -34.55
N LYS A 251 -4.87 9.32 -35.30
CA LYS A 251 -4.64 9.50 -36.73
C LYS A 251 -3.25 10.09 -36.99
N ARG A 252 -2.66 9.78 -38.15
CA ARG A 252 -1.39 10.38 -38.59
C ARG A 252 -1.45 11.90 -38.53
N GLY A 253 -0.38 12.55 -38.06
CA GLY A 253 -0.30 14.00 -37.97
C GLY A 253 -1.21 14.63 -36.91
N THR A 254 -1.78 13.85 -35.99
CA THR A 254 -2.72 14.34 -34.96
C THR A 254 -2.34 13.86 -33.56
N ALA A 255 -3.06 14.37 -32.55
CA ALA A 255 -2.98 13.89 -31.18
C ALA A 255 -4.38 13.56 -30.64
N LEU A 256 -4.48 12.50 -29.84
CA LEU A 256 -5.65 12.19 -29.03
C LEU A 256 -5.45 12.80 -27.64
N LYS A 257 -6.45 13.54 -27.16
CA LYS A 257 -6.46 14.14 -25.83
C LYS A 257 -7.59 13.52 -25.01
N LEU A 258 -7.25 12.98 -23.84
CA LEU A 258 -8.21 12.50 -22.86
C LEU A 258 -8.21 13.49 -21.70
N ASN A 259 -9.39 14.05 -21.40
CA ASN A 259 -9.54 15.11 -20.40
C ASN A 259 -10.18 14.53 -19.13
N PHE A 260 -9.54 14.77 -17.99
CA PHE A 260 -9.96 14.29 -16.69
C PHE A 260 -10.19 15.49 -15.77
N GLU A 261 -11.44 15.70 -15.42
CA GLU A 261 -11.81 16.75 -14.48
C GLU A 261 -11.58 16.26 -13.05
N VAL A 262 -10.74 16.98 -12.33
CA VAL A 262 -10.41 16.70 -10.93
C VAL A 262 -10.92 17.85 -10.09
N GLU A 263 -11.84 17.54 -9.18
CA GLU A 263 -12.44 18.53 -8.28
C GLU A 263 -11.73 18.58 -6.93
N VAL A 264 -11.17 17.46 -6.48
CA VAL A 264 -10.58 17.31 -5.15
C VAL A 264 -9.05 17.38 -5.25
N PRO A 265 -8.40 18.41 -4.67
CA PRO A 265 -6.95 18.45 -4.55
C PRO A 265 -6.43 17.22 -3.80
N GLY A 266 -5.31 16.67 -4.24
CA GLY A 266 -4.74 15.45 -3.66
C GLY A 266 -5.29 14.15 -4.28
N SER A 267 -6.24 14.24 -5.22
CA SER A 267 -6.57 13.10 -6.09
C SER A 267 -5.35 12.67 -6.91
N VAL A 268 -5.31 11.41 -7.33
CA VAL A 268 -4.26 10.87 -8.18
C VAL A 268 -4.87 10.46 -9.52
N LEU A 269 -4.35 11.03 -10.61
CA LEU A 269 -4.64 10.56 -11.96
C LEU A 269 -3.60 9.50 -12.32
N SER A 270 -4.04 8.26 -12.58
CA SER A 270 -3.18 7.13 -12.96
C SER A 270 -3.58 6.61 -14.33
N TRP A 271 -2.58 6.22 -15.12
CA TRP A 271 -2.79 5.65 -16.44
C TRP A 271 -1.86 4.47 -16.70
N GLN A 272 -2.32 3.62 -17.60
CA GLN A 272 -1.51 2.64 -18.28
C GLN A 272 -1.93 2.62 -19.75
N TYR A 273 -0.97 2.49 -20.66
CA TYR A 273 -1.24 2.40 -22.08
C TYR A 273 -0.20 1.57 -22.82
N LYS A 274 -0.60 0.98 -23.93
CA LYS A 274 0.31 0.38 -24.91
C LYS A 274 -0.13 0.76 -26.31
N SER A 275 0.81 0.98 -27.20
CA SER A 275 0.52 1.00 -28.64
C SER A 275 0.43 -0.44 -29.14
N VAL A 276 -0.44 -0.67 -30.12
CA VAL A 276 -0.56 -2.00 -30.74
C VAL A 276 0.66 -2.28 -31.62
N ASP A 277 1.18 -1.25 -32.29
CA ASP A 277 2.38 -1.32 -33.12
C ASP A 277 3.12 0.03 -33.06
N HIS A 278 4.46 -0.03 -33.04
CA HIS A 278 5.38 1.13 -33.05
C HIS A 278 5.30 1.98 -31.78
N ASP A 279 6.04 3.07 -31.73
CA ASP A 279 5.98 4.05 -30.64
C ASP A 279 4.67 4.85 -30.59
N ILE A 280 4.48 5.66 -29.55
CA ILE A 280 3.53 6.77 -29.51
C ILE A 280 4.17 7.91 -28.70
N GLY A 281 3.88 9.18 -29.02
CA GLY A 281 4.26 10.30 -28.16
C GLY A 281 3.28 10.37 -26.98
N PHE A 282 3.76 10.62 -25.77
CA PHE A 282 2.88 10.74 -24.61
C PHE A 282 3.35 11.85 -23.68
N GLY A 283 2.42 12.69 -23.23
CA GLY A 283 2.66 13.73 -22.24
C GLY A 283 1.40 14.05 -21.45
N VAL A 284 1.57 14.79 -20.34
CA VAL A 284 0.50 15.15 -19.41
C VAL A 284 0.50 16.65 -19.18
N PHE A 285 -0.69 17.24 -19.30
CA PHE A 285 -0.88 18.68 -19.20
C PHE A 285 -1.99 19.01 -18.20
N TYR A 286 -1.97 20.22 -17.65
CA TYR A 286 -2.98 20.74 -16.74
C TYR A 286 -3.56 22.05 -17.29
N SER A 287 -4.85 22.26 -17.07
CA SER A 287 -5.57 23.50 -17.35
C SER A 287 -6.49 23.85 -16.20
N GLU A 288 -6.54 25.12 -15.83
CA GLU A 288 -7.57 25.62 -14.92
C GLU A 288 -8.97 25.50 -15.56
N LYS A 289 -9.97 25.27 -14.70
CA LYS A 289 -11.37 25.08 -15.11
C LYS A 289 -11.91 26.40 -15.70
N GLY A 290 -12.29 26.38 -16.98
CA GLY A 290 -12.80 27.55 -17.70
C GLY A 290 -11.81 28.28 -18.61
N SER A 291 -10.53 27.86 -18.67
CA SER A 291 -9.61 28.43 -19.67
C SER A 291 -10.03 28.05 -21.10
N LYS A 292 -10.19 29.07 -21.95
CA LYS A 292 -10.56 28.92 -23.37
C LYS A 292 -9.35 28.85 -24.32
N HIS A 293 -8.12 28.99 -23.81
CA HIS A 293 -6.93 29.12 -24.64
C HIS A 293 -6.01 27.90 -24.50
N SER A 294 -5.73 27.22 -25.63
CA SER A 294 -4.78 26.11 -25.70
C SER A 294 -3.33 26.48 -25.32
N LYS A 295 -3.04 27.78 -25.08
CA LYS A 295 -1.72 28.28 -24.69
C LYS A 295 -1.48 28.28 -23.18
N ASP A 296 -2.51 28.07 -22.37
CA ASP A 296 -2.40 28.08 -20.90
C ASP A 296 -2.23 26.67 -20.31
N LEU A 297 -1.85 25.70 -21.14
CA LEU A 297 -1.61 24.33 -20.69
C LEU A 297 -0.28 24.26 -19.96
N GLU A 298 -0.34 24.07 -18.64
CA GLU A 298 0.84 23.79 -17.83
C GLU A 298 1.31 22.36 -18.14
N GLU A 299 2.56 22.21 -18.59
CA GLU A 299 3.15 20.90 -18.83
C GLU A 299 3.53 20.24 -17.52
N LYS A 300 2.88 19.12 -17.17
CA LYS A 300 3.21 18.31 -15.98
C LYS A 300 4.18 17.19 -16.32
N ILE A 301 4.03 16.58 -17.48
CA ILE A 301 4.97 15.60 -18.04
C ILE A 301 5.22 15.95 -19.51
N PRO A 302 6.48 16.19 -19.91
CA PRO A 302 6.81 16.52 -21.29
C PRO A 302 6.40 15.41 -22.25
N THR A 303 6.00 15.79 -23.45
CA THR A 303 5.68 14.79 -24.47
C THR A 303 6.95 14.11 -24.98
N GLU A 304 7.10 12.83 -24.67
CA GLU A 304 8.23 12.01 -25.14
C GLU A 304 7.74 10.84 -25.98
N ARG A 305 8.56 10.43 -26.95
CA ARG A 305 8.28 9.29 -27.83
C ARG A 305 8.65 7.99 -27.09
N ARG A 306 7.67 7.11 -26.91
CA ARG A 306 7.81 5.87 -26.14
C ARG A 306 7.57 4.65 -27.04
N ASN A 307 8.47 3.68 -27.00
CA ASN A 307 8.35 2.39 -27.72
C ASN A 307 7.49 1.39 -26.93
N CYS A 308 6.22 1.72 -26.69
CA CYS A 308 5.35 1.00 -25.76
C CYS A 308 4.56 -0.19 -26.36
N HIS A 309 4.96 -0.66 -27.55
CA HIS A 309 4.37 -1.84 -28.20
C HIS A 309 4.92 -3.15 -27.65
N MET A 310 6.13 -3.13 -27.07
CA MET A 310 6.77 -4.30 -26.45
C MET A 310 6.45 -4.40 -24.96
N ILE A 311 6.36 -3.26 -24.27
CA ILE A 311 6.09 -3.15 -22.84
C ILE A 311 5.11 -1.97 -22.66
N PRO A 312 3.95 -2.16 -22.00
CA PRO A 312 3.04 -1.06 -21.68
C PRO A 312 3.74 0.04 -20.87
N GLU A 313 3.39 1.28 -21.15
CA GLU A 313 3.82 2.45 -20.38
C GLU A 313 2.76 2.75 -19.32
N GLU A 314 3.20 3.16 -18.14
CA GLU A 314 2.34 3.48 -17.03
C GLU A 314 2.88 4.67 -16.26
N GLY A 315 2.00 5.35 -15.55
CA GLY A 315 2.37 6.52 -14.77
C GLY A 315 1.19 7.09 -13.99
N SER A 316 1.50 8.09 -13.17
CA SER A 316 0.51 8.82 -12.42
C SER A 316 1.02 10.21 -12.07
N ILE A 317 0.11 11.12 -11.76
CA ILE A 317 0.43 12.40 -11.12
C ILE A 317 -0.48 12.65 -9.92
N LEU A 318 0.08 13.31 -8.91
CA LEU A 318 -0.71 13.93 -7.85
C LEU A 318 -1.36 15.19 -8.43
N CYS A 319 -2.68 15.25 -8.34
CA CYS A 319 -3.46 16.40 -8.78
C CYS A 319 -3.51 17.43 -7.64
N GLU A 320 -2.48 18.26 -7.54
CA GLU A 320 -2.33 19.27 -6.47
C GLU A 320 -3.41 20.36 -6.50
N LYS A 321 -4.00 20.59 -7.69
CA LYS A 321 -5.00 21.63 -7.91
C LYS A 321 -6.24 21.07 -8.60
N PRO A 322 -7.45 21.60 -8.31
CA PRO A 322 -8.64 21.30 -9.10
C PRO A 322 -8.47 21.84 -10.52
N GLY A 323 -9.03 21.15 -11.50
CA GLY A 323 -8.95 21.55 -12.91
C GLY A 323 -9.02 20.37 -13.86
N ILE A 324 -8.58 20.58 -15.09
CA ILE A 324 -8.61 19.56 -16.14
C ILE A 324 -7.19 19.07 -16.37
N TYR A 325 -6.96 17.79 -16.10
CA TYR A 325 -5.73 17.10 -16.44
C TYR A 325 -5.90 16.37 -17.78
N ILE A 326 -4.94 16.51 -18.66
CA ILE A 326 -5.04 16.08 -20.06
C ILE A 326 -3.92 15.09 -20.36
N LEU A 327 -4.29 13.85 -20.66
CA LEU A 327 -3.38 12.86 -21.22
C LEU A 327 -3.36 13.03 -22.74
N ARG A 328 -2.17 13.30 -23.31
CA ARG A 328 -2.00 13.55 -24.74
C ARG A 328 -1.18 12.45 -25.40
N PHE A 329 -1.84 11.67 -26.24
CA PHE A 329 -1.19 10.71 -27.15
C PHE A 329 -0.90 11.38 -28.48
N ASP A 330 0.36 11.67 -28.76
CA ASP A 330 0.81 12.40 -29.94
C ASP A 330 1.32 11.48 -31.05
N ASN A 331 0.75 11.64 -32.23
CA ASN A 331 1.17 10.99 -33.47
C ASN A 331 1.48 12.04 -34.57
N SER A 332 1.85 13.26 -34.17
CA SER A 332 2.10 14.37 -35.08
C SER A 332 3.29 14.10 -36.02
N TYR A 333 4.23 13.27 -35.56
CA TYR A 333 5.46 12.92 -36.28
C TYR A 333 5.29 11.78 -37.29
N SER A 334 4.17 11.04 -37.33
CA SER A 334 3.98 9.96 -38.30
C SER A 334 3.36 10.45 -39.60
N TRP A 335 4.01 10.10 -40.72
CA TRP A 335 3.61 10.58 -42.04
C TRP A 335 2.70 9.59 -42.77
N THR A 336 2.81 8.29 -42.48
CA THR A 336 2.15 7.23 -43.26
C THR A 336 1.14 6.40 -42.48
N ARG A 337 1.14 6.45 -41.14
CA ARG A 337 0.40 5.48 -40.30
C ARG A 337 -0.40 6.13 -39.18
N ASN A 338 -1.62 5.63 -38.99
CA ASN A 338 -2.39 5.82 -37.76
C ASN A 338 -1.85 4.88 -36.68
N LYS A 339 -1.97 5.25 -35.40
CA LYS A 339 -1.54 4.43 -34.27
C LYS A 339 -2.74 4.02 -33.44
N LYS A 340 -2.89 2.72 -33.22
CA LYS A 340 -3.88 2.18 -32.30
C LYS A 340 -3.24 2.06 -30.92
N ILE A 341 -3.93 2.54 -29.90
CA ILE A 341 -3.50 2.46 -28.51
C ILE A 341 -4.57 1.74 -27.70
N LEU A 342 -4.12 1.07 -26.65
CA LEU A 342 -4.95 0.46 -25.62
C LEU A 342 -4.58 1.17 -24.33
N TYR A 343 -5.54 1.75 -23.62
CA TYR A 343 -5.27 2.52 -22.40
C TYR A 343 -6.33 2.29 -21.33
N ASN A 344 -5.92 2.37 -20.08
CA ASN A 344 -6.79 2.42 -18.91
C ASN A 344 -6.37 3.63 -18.08
N VAL A 345 -7.34 4.41 -17.60
CA VAL A 345 -7.08 5.63 -16.83
C VAL A 345 -8.08 5.72 -15.70
N GLU A 346 -7.58 5.96 -14.49
CA GLU A 346 -8.37 6.02 -13.27
C GLU A 346 -8.03 7.29 -12.49
N ILE A 347 -9.06 7.93 -11.91
CA ILE A 347 -8.90 8.99 -10.92
C ILE A 347 -9.19 8.38 -9.56
N LEU A 348 -8.21 8.45 -8.67
CA LEU A 348 -8.36 8.04 -7.28
C LEU A 348 -8.54 9.29 -6.44
N TYR A 349 -9.67 9.39 -5.75
CA TYR A 349 -9.96 10.51 -4.86
C TYR A 349 -9.37 10.27 -3.47
N PRO A 350 -8.87 11.32 -2.78
CA PRO A 350 -8.50 11.19 -1.38
C PRO A 350 -9.76 10.88 -0.56
N PHE A 351 -9.60 10.15 0.55
CA PHE A 351 -10.69 9.81 1.43
C PHE A 351 -11.37 11.10 1.93
N LYS A 352 -12.70 11.18 1.87
CA LYS A 352 -13.46 12.24 2.54
C LYS A 352 -13.59 11.85 4.01
N ASP A 353 -13.05 12.66 4.91
CA ASP A 353 -13.53 12.70 6.29
C ASP A 353 -15.01 13.08 6.23
N SER A 354 -15.91 12.15 6.57
CA SER A 354 -17.31 12.48 6.81
C SER A 354 -17.41 13.05 8.22
N ASP A 355 -16.97 14.30 8.41
CA ASP A 355 -17.36 15.12 9.56
C ASP A 355 -17.05 16.59 9.25
N ASP A 356 -17.93 17.19 8.46
CA ASP A 356 -18.15 18.63 8.44
C ASP A 356 -19.51 18.84 9.11
N HIS A 357 -19.54 18.86 10.46
CA HIS A 357 -20.55 19.51 11.29
C HIS A 357 -20.23 19.29 12.77
N LEU A 358 -19.43 20.17 13.36
CA LEU A 358 -19.74 20.70 14.69
C LEU A 358 -19.20 22.13 14.74
N ASP A 359 -20.14 23.06 14.63
CA ASP A 359 -19.97 24.50 14.79
C ASP A 359 -19.19 24.82 16.06
N VAL A 360 -18.28 25.78 15.90
CA VAL A 360 -17.68 26.53 16.99
C VAL A 360 -18.75 27.42 17.61
N SER A 361 -19.21 27.07 18.81
CA SER A 361 -19.67 28.03 19.84
C SER A 361 -19.59 27.42 21.23
#